data_AF-A0A2K4KM34-F1
#
_entry.id   AF-A0A2K4KM34-F1
#
_cell.length_a   1.000
_cell.length_b   1.000
_cell.length_c   1.000
_cell.angle_alpha   90.00
_cell.angle_beta   90.00
_cell.angle_gamma   90.00
#
_symmetry.space_group_name_H-M   'P 1'
#
loop_
_entity.id
_entity.type
_entity.pdbx_description
1 polymer ?
#
loop_
_entity_poly.entity_id
_entity_poly.type
_entity_poly.pdbx_seq_one_letter_code
_entity_poly.pdbx_strand_id
1 'polypeptide(L)'
;MASHCGAELGAAHKRCKRDLVFSFLQVERLNGLDITPTLAENLCAKLLGRGVDVRIALEKFATQGRTAANKSKVSPEILDQLEATLEPMVQALIMAMKEIRVRYRDDFDDCVAHRRFKP
;
A
#
# COMPACT_ATOMS: atom_id res chain seq x y z
N MET A 1 -0.20 -24.77 12.87
CA MET A 1 -1.12 -23.62 13.05
C MET A 1 -0.41 -22.26 13.04
N ALA A 2 0.88 -22.13 13.38
CA ALA A 2 1.57 -20.82 13.39
C ALA A 2 1.85 -20.19 12.00
N SER A 3 1.93 -20.96 10.91
CA SER A 3 2.27 -20.41 9.59
C SER A 3 1.13 -19.62 8.93
N HIS A 4 -0.13 -19.91 9.26
CA HIS A 4 -1.29 -19.22 8.68
C HIS A 4 -1.42 -17.78 9.19
N CYS A 5 -1.19 -17.52 10.48
CA CYS A 5 -1.16 -16.16 11.02
C CYS A 5 -0.08 -15.28 10.37
N GLY A 6 1.12 -15.84 10.14
CA GLY A 6 2.20 -15.10 9.48
C GLY A 6 1.85 -14.70 8.04
N ALA A 7 1.19 -15.59 7.30
CA ALA A 7 0.72 -15.32 5.94
C ALA A 7 -0.38 -14.26 5.91
N GLU A 8 -1.36 -14.34 6.82
CA GLU A 8 -2.45 -13.37 6.95
C GLU A 8 -1.94 -11.97 7.32
N LEU A 9 -1.00 -11.88 8.26
CA LEU A 9 -0.34 -10.63 8.64
C LEU A 9 0.39 -10.03 7.43
N GLY A 10 1.16 -10.85 6.70
CA GLY A 10 1.84 -10.42 5.49
C GLY A 10 0.86 -9.93 4.41
N ALA A 11 -0.30 -10.56 4.27
CA ALA A 11 -1.36 -10.11 3.36
C ALA A 11 -2.03 -8.82 3.83
N ALA A 12 -2.31 -8.66 5.12
CA ALA A 12 -2.82 -7.42 5.70
C ALA A 12 -1.85 -6.25 5.51
N HIS A 13 -0.55 -6.50 5.68
CA HIS A 13 0.48 -5.49 5.45
C HIS A 13 0.47 -4.98 4.00
N LYS A 14 0.33 -5.87 3.03
CA LYS A 14 0.24 -5.50 1.61
C LYS A 14 -1.01 -4.68 1.32
N ARG A 15 -2.16 -5.11 1.87
CA ARG A 15 -3.43 -4.39 1.72
C ARG A 15 -3.33 -2.97 2.26
N CYS A 16 -2.85 -2.80 3.48
CA CYS A 16 -2.71 -1.49 4.12
C CYS A 16 -1.84 -0.52 3.29
N LYS A 17 -0.66 -0.96 2.81
CA LYS A 17 0.21 -0.10 2.00
C LYS A 17 -0.41 0.26 0.64
N ARG A 18 -1.08 -0.68 -0.01
CA ARG A 18 -1.81 -0.41 -1.26
C ARG A 18 -2.94 0.58 -1.02
N ASP A 19 -3.71 0.38 0.04
CA ASP A 19 -4.88 1.20 0.34
C ASP A 19 -4.46 2.65 0.65
N LEU A 20 -3.29 2.87 1.27
CA LEU A 20 -2.69 4.21 1.40
C LEU A 20 -2.46 4.88 0.05
N VAL A 21 -1.73 4.22 -0.85
CA VAL A 21 -1.43 4.75 -2.19
C VAL A 21 -2.71 5.01 -2.98
N PHE A 22 -3.66 4.07 -2.95
CA PHE A 22 -4.91 4.19 -3.68
C PHE A 22 -5.81 5.30 -3.13
N SER A 23 -5.86 5.48 -1.81
CA SER A 23 -6.64 6.56 -1.20
C SER A 23 -6.08 7.92 -1.57
N PHE A 24 -4.75 8.09 -1.53
CA PHE A 24 -4.10 9.31 -1.98
C PHE A 24 -4.39 9.60 -3.47
N LEU A 25 -4.23 8.62 -4.35
CA LEU A 25 -4.51 8.78 -5.78
C LEU A 25 -5.99 9.06 -6.08
N GLN A 26 -6.91 8.56 -5.26
CA GLN A 26 -8.33 8.90 -5.38
C GLN A 26 -8.59 10.37 -5.04
N VAL A 27 -7.94 10.92 -4.01
CA VAL A 27 -8.03 12.35 -3.68
C VAL A 27 -7.48 13.19 -4.82
N GLU A 28 -6.31 12.83 -5.36
CA GLU A 28 -5.72 13.52 -6.51
C GLU A 28 -6.58 13.47 -7.76
N ARG A 29 -7.26 12.34 -8.00
CA ARG A 29 -8.24 12.22 -9.07
C ARG A 29 -9.43 13.16 -8.87
N LEU A 30 -9.93 13.29 -7.64
CA LEU A 30 -11.00 14.25 -7.31
C LEU A 30 -10.55 15.70 -7.46
N ASN A 31 -9.25 15.98 -7.25
CA ASN A 31 -8.63 17.28 -7.49
C ASN A 31 -8.38 17.58 -8.97
N GLY A 32 -8.74 16.66 -9.88
CA GLY A 32 -8.71 16.87 -11.32
C GLY A 32 -7.55 16.19 -12.06
N LEU A 33 -6.69 15.44 -11.37
CA LEU A 33 -5.65 14.66 -12.05
C LEU A 33 -6.26 13.44 -12.76
N ASP A 34 -5.79 13.20 -13.98
CA ASP A 34 -6.23 12.07 -14.80
C ASP A 34 -5.50 10.77 -14.45
N ILE A 35 -5.87 10.23 -13.29
CA ILE A 35 -5.31 8.99 -12.73
C ILE A 35 -5.93 7.77 -13.43
N THR A 36 -5.08 7.02 -14.13
CA THR A 36 -5.47 5.77 -14.82
C THR A 36 -5.11 4.53 -14.01
N PRO A 37 -5.72 3.37 -14.29
CA PRO A 37 -5.35 2.10 -13.65
C PRO A 37 -3.86 1.79 -13.79
N THR A 38 -3.31 1.96 -15.00
CA THR A 38 -1.89 1.70 -15.28
C THR A 38 -0.97 2.64 -14.51
N LEU A 39 -1.33 3.92 -14.38
CA LEU A 39 -0.58 4.88 -13.58
C LEU A 39 -0.54 4.46 -12.11
N ALA A 40 -1.70 4.09 -11.55
CA ALA A 40 -1.80 3.63 -10.17
C ALA A 40 -0.99 2.35 -9.93
N GLU A 41 -1.02 1.40 -10.86
CA GLU A 41 -0.20 0.18 -10.80
C GLU A 41 1.29 0.49 -10.82
N ASN A 42 1.74 1.36 -11.72
CA ASN A 42 3.14 1.74 -11.85
C ASN A 42 3.66 2.40 -10.57
N LEU A 43 2.89 3.32 -9.98
CA LEU A 43 3.24 3.95 -8.70
C LEU A 43 3.30 2.92 -7.58
N CYS A 44 2.33 2.01 -7.49
CA CYS A 44 2.40 0.93 -6.49
C CYS A 44 3.60 0.01 -6.71
N ALA A 45 3.91 -0.36 -7.96
CA ALA A 45 5.06 -1.20 -8.27
C ALA A 45 6.38 -0.54 -7.86
N LYS A 46 6.50 0.77 -8.11
CA LYS A 46 7.69 1.57 -7.76
C LYS A 46 7.84 1.74 -6.25
N LEU A 47 6.77 2.17 -5.55
CA LEU A 47 6.80 2.46 -4.12
C LEU A 47 6.82 1.22 -3.23
N LEU A 48 6.14 0.14 -3.64
CA LEU A 48 5.97 -1.07 -2.83
C LEU A 48 6.87 -2.22 -3.29
N GLY A 49 7.59 -2.06 -4.41
CA GLY A 49 8.43 -3.07 -5.05
C GLY A 49 7.63 -4.25 -5.64
N ARG A 50 6.30 -4.14 -5.72
CA ARG A 50 5.39 -5.21 -6.19
C ARG A 50 4.18 -4.60 -6.88
N GLY A 51 3.79 -5.20 -8.01
CA GLY A 51 2.55 -4.86 -8.70
C GLY A 51 1.32 -5.15 -7.83
N VAL A 52 0.26 -4.38 -8.09
CA VAL A 52 -1.07 -4.59 -7.50
C VAL A 52 -1.91 -5.38 -8.50
N ASP A 53 -2.92 -6.10 -8.01
CA ASP A 53 -3.89 -6.76 -8.89
C ASP A 53 -4.63 -5.72 -9.75
N VAL A 54 -4.47 -5.85 -11.07
CA VAL A 54 -5.08 -4.98 -12.08
C VAL A 54 -6.57 -4.84 -11.92
N ARG A 55 -7.26 -5.87 -11.42
CA ARG A 55 -8.70 -5.83 -11.19
C ARG A 55 -9.07 -4.74 -10.19
N ILE A 56 -8.28 -4.59 -9.12
CA ILE A 56 -8.51 -3.61 -8.07
C ILE A 56 -8.20 -2.19 -8.58
N ALA A 57 -7.15 -2.05 -9.41
CA ALA A 57 -6.84 -0.78 -10.06
C ALA A 57 -7.95 -0.38 -11.06
N LEU A 58 -8.48 -1.33 -11.83
CA LEU A 58 -9.58 -1.13 -12.77
C LEU A 58 -10.85 -0.69 -12.04
N GLU A 59 -11.25 -1.39 -10.97
CA GLU A 59 -12.43 -1.05 -10.17
C GLU A 59 -12.41 0.40 -9.65
N LYS A 60 -11.23 0.93 -9.32
CA LYS A 60 -11.08 2.28 -8.73
C LYS A 60 -10.77 3.37 -9.74
N PHE A 61 -10.01 3.05 -10.79
CA PHE A 61 -9.43 4.06 -11.69
C PHE A 61 -9.90 3.95 -13.14
N ALA A 62 -10.66 2.91 -13.52
CA ALA A 62 -11.19 2.82 -14.86
C ALA A 62 -12.17 3.98 -15.15
N THR A 63 -12.21 4.37 -16.42
CA THR A 63 -13.17 5.35 -16.93
C THR A 63 -13.87 4.71 -18.12
N GLN A 64 -15.20 4.64 -18.08
CA GLN A 64 -16.00 4.05 -19.14
C GLN A 64 -15.77 4.81 -20.46
N GLY A 65 -15.67 4.08 -21.58
CA GLY A 65 -15.46 4.66 -22.90
C GLY A 65 -14.06 5.22 -23.15
N ARG A 66 -13.12 5.07 -22.21
CA ARG A 66 -11.72 5.43 -22.43
C ARG A 66 -11.09 4.47 -23.43
N THR A 67 -10.61 5.02 -24.54
CA THR A 67 -9.85 4.27 -25.56
C THR A 67 -8.40 4.76 -25.59
N ALA A 68 -7.55 4.09 -26.37
CA ALA A 68 -6.17 4.52 -26.59
C ALA A 68 -6.03 5.93 -27.21
N ALA A 69 -7.11 6.51 -27.77
CA ALA A 69 -7.15 7.89 -28.22
C ALA A 69 -7.20 8.90 -27.05
N ASN A 70 -7.72 8.48 -25.89
CA ASN A 70 -7.85 9.26 -24.67
C ASN A 70 -6.71 8.94 -23.69
N LYS A 71 -5.45 9.07 -24.14
CA LYS A 71 -4.28 8.85 -23.26
C LYS A 71 -4.26 9.87 -22.14
N SER A 72 -3.73 9.44 -20.98
CA SER A 72 -3.54 10.35 -19.86
C SER A 72 -2.56 11.44 -20.25
N LYS A 73 -2.87 12.67 -19.83
CA LYS A 73 -2.02 13.84 -20.01
C LYS A 73 -1.18 14.14 -18.78
N VAL A 74 -1.15 13.25 -17.80
CA VAL A 74 -0.28 13.39 -16.63
C VAL A 74 1.16 13.41 -17.12
N SER A 75 1.87 14.49 -16.81
CA SER A 75 3.25 14.68 -17.24
C SER A 75 4.20 13.91 -16.31
N PRO A 76 5.43 13.61 -16.77
CA PRO A 76 6.46 12.99 -15.92
C PRO A 76 6.71 13.76 -14.62
N GLU A 77 6.68 15.09 -14.67
CA GLU A 77 6.92 15.95 -13.50
C GLU A 77 5.84 15.78 -12.43
N ILE A 78 4.59 15.59 -12.84
CA ILE A 78 3.49 15.29 -11.91
C ILE A 78 3.69 13.90 -11.30
N LEU A 79 4.13 12.91 -12.08
CA LEU A 79 4.43 11.58 -11.55
C LEU A 79 5.52 11.63 -10.48
N ASP A 80 6.59 12.37 -10.75
CA ASP A 80 7.69 12.54 -9.79
C ASP A 80 7.23 13.25 -8.52
N GLN A 81 6.32 14.23 -8.63
CA GLN A 81 5.70 14.90 -7.48
C GLN A 81 4.81 13.96 -6.65
N LEU A 82 3.97 13.17 -7.32
CA LEU A 82 3.12 12.17 -6.65
C LEU A 82 3.99 11.17 -5.90
N GLU A 83 5.07 10.70 -6.52
CA GLU A 83 6.02 9.78 -5.91
C GLU A 83 6.75 10.40 -4.73
N ALA A 84 7.32 11.60 -4.89
CA ALA A 84 8.03 12.31 -3.82
C ALA A 84 7.13 12.58 -2.61
N THR A 85 5.82 12.74 -2.83
CA THR A 85 4.84 12.89 -1.75
C THR A 85 4.51 11.55 -1.09
N LEU A 86 4.29 10.51 -1.90
CA LEU A 86 3.88 9.19 -1.41
C LEU A 86 5.00 8.42 -0.71
N GLU A 87 6.23 8.53 -1.20
CA GLU A 87 7.37 7.78 -0.67
C GLU A 87 7.56 7.94 0.84
N PRO A 88 7.66 9.16 1.41
CA PRO A 88 7.80 9.31 2.86
C PRO A 88 6.59 8.77 3.63
N MET A 89 5.37 8.89 3.10
CA MET A 89 4.16 8.35 3.73
C MET A 89 4.20 6.81 3.79
N VAL A 90 4.61 6.16 2.70
CA VAL A 90 4.76 4.71 2.61
C VAL A 90 5.86 4.24 3.55
N GLN A 91 7.00 4.94 3.61
CA GLN A 91 8.10 4.60 4.53
C GLN A 91 7.68 4.74 6.00
N ALA A 92 6.99 5.82 6.37
CA ALA A 92 6.47 6.01 7.72
C ALA A 92 5.50 4.88 8.11
N LEU A 93 4.62 4.48 7.20
CA LEU A 93 3.71 3.35 7.43
C LEU A 93 4.48 2.03 7.62
N ILE A 94 5.50 1.77 6.79
CA ILE A 94 6.33 0.56 6.93
C ILE A 94 7.04 0.55 8.30
N MET A 95 7.56 1.69 8.76
CA MET A 95 8.19 1.82 10.08
C MET A 95 7.20 1.58 11.21
N ALA A 96 6.04 2.23 11.21
CA ALA A 96 5.01 2.03 12.22
C ALA A 96 4.57 0.56 12.30
N MET A 97 4.36 -0.10 11.15
CA MET A 97 3.99 -1.51 11.11
C MET A 97 5.10 -2.44 11.64
N LYS A 98 6.37 -2.08 11.41
CA LYS A 98 7.52 -2.82 11.95
C LYS A 98 7.61 -2.66 13.46
N GLU A 99 7.43 -1.46 13.98
CA GLU A 99 7.42 -1.18 15.42
C GLU A 99 6.29 -1.92 16.14
N ILE A 100 5.08 -1.88 15.59
CA ILE A 100 3.93 -2.63 16.12
C ILE A 100 4.27 -4.12 16.17
N ARG A 101 4.84 -4.68 15.11
CA ARG A 101 5.22 -6.09 15.07
C ARG A 101 6.27 -6.45 16.13
N VAL A 102 7.26 -5.59 16.34
CA VAL A 102 8.30 -5.81 17.37
C VAL A 102 7.66 -5.78 18.76
N ARG A 103 6.86 -4.75 19.06
CA ARG A 103 6.17 -4.61 20.35
C ARG A 103 5.33 -5.84 20.70
N TYR A 104 4.48 -6.29 19.78
CA TYR A 104 3.63 -7.46 20.03
C TYR A 104 4.41 -8.77 20.17
N ARG A 105 5.57 -8.89 19.51
CA ARG A 105 6.46 -10.04 19.71
C ARG A 105 7.06 -10.00 21.11
N ASP A 106 7.59 -8.84 21.52
CA ASP A 106 8.23 -8.67 22.81
C ASP A 106 7.21 -8.88 23.96
N ASP A 107 6.00 -8.33 23.84
CA ASP A 107 4.88 -8.57 24.77
C ASP A 107 4.51 -10.06 24.88
N PHE A 108 4.52 -10.78 23.75
CA PHE A 108 4.25 -12.21 23.72
C PHE A 108 5.37 -13.01 24.41
N ASP A 109 6.63 -12.67 24.12
CA ASP A 109 7.80 -13.32 24.72
C ASP A 109 7.81 -13.12 26.25
N ASP A 110 7.50 -11.92 26.75
CA ASP A 110 7.33 -11.62 28.18
C ASP A 110 6.19 -12.44 28.80
N CYS A 111 5.04 -12.53 28.13
CA CYS A 111 3.92 -13.35 28.59
C CYS A 111 4.28 -14.84 28.67
N VAL A 112 5.03 -15.36 27.70
CA VAL A 112 5.49 -16.75 27.68
C VAL A 112 6.51 -17.00 28.79
N ALA A 113 7.46 -16.08 29.01
CA ALA A 113 8.41 -16.15 30.12
C ALA A 113 7.67 -16.18 31.46
N HIS A 114 6.73 -15.27 31.70
CA HIS A 114 5.92 -15.25 32.92
C HIS A 114 5.12 -16.54 33.16
N ARG A 115 4.62 -17.19 32.11
CA ARG A 115 3.92 -18.49 32.23
C ARG A 115 4.87 -19.66 32.51
N ARG A 116 6.11 -19.62 32.03
CA ARG A 116 7.14 -20.65 32.26
C ARG A 116 7.69 -20.66 33.69
N PHE A 117 7.67 -19.52 34.37
CA PHE A 117 8.22 -19.34 35.71
C PHE A 117 7.17 -19.18 36.81
N LYS A 118 5.87 -19.43 36.51
CA LYS A 118 4.87 -19.63 37.56
C LYS A 118 5.00 -21.06 38.11
N PRO A 119 5.09 -21.25 39.45
CA PRO A 119 5.13 -22.57 40.08
C PRO A 119 3.84 -23.36 39.85
#